data_AF-A0A498MXX2-F1
#
_entry.id   AF-A0A498MXX2-F1
#
_cell.length_a   1.000
_cell.length_b   1.000
_cell.length_c   1.000
_cell.angle_alpha   90.00
_cell.angle_beta   90.00
_cell.angle_gamma   90.00
#
_symmetry.space_group_name_H-M   'P 1'
#
loop_
_entity.id
_entity.type
_entity.pdbx_description
1 polymer ?
#
loop_
_entity_poly.entity_id
_entity_poly.type
_entity_poly.pdbx_seq_one_letter_code
_entity_poly.pdbx_strand_id
1 'polypeptide(L)'
;MKETYSVLLCSGRLKSQLQPEALSDVAGPDANKVVGLIQSFYPSSEWMDGGLRNSKHECTLSSQEYVHELRSGISEDKLLNCLESLRVSLTSNPVSWVNNFGHEGLGLLLDVLERLLDKKQQENIDKKNQHKLIQCLKAFMNNKYGLQRILGDERSLLLLARAIDPKQTNMMTEIVKILSAVCIIGEENILDKILAAMTIAAERNNKERFAPIVEGLENHEAQQLQVACMQLINALVTSPDDLDFRIHLRNEFLRCGLKKILPELKETEELDIQLKVFNENKEEDSIELSHRLDDIRAEMEYPFYRCLACACSREGARCGSRV
;
A
#
# COMPACT_ATOMS: atom_id res chain seq x y z
N MET A 1 -2.20 -16.67 13.00
CA MET A 1 -2.68 -15.36 12.51
C MET A 1 -2.27 -15.12 11.07
N LYS A 2 -0.99 -14.95 10.71
CA LYS A 2 -0.54 -14.68 9.33
C LYS A 2 -1.01 -15.70 8.27
N GLU A 3 -1.07 -17.00 8.59
CA GLU A 3 -1.57 -18.03 7.65
C GLU A 3 -3.09 -17.96 7.42
N THR A 4 -3.88 -17.56 8.42
CA THR A 4 -5.33 -17.39 8.31
C THR A 4 -5.70 -16.18 7.44
N TYR A 5 -4.90 -15.10 7.51
CA TYR A 5 -4.99 -13.96 6.59
C TYR A 5 -4.65 -14.37 5.15
N SER A 6 -3.58 -15.16 4.97
CA SER A 6 -3.13 -15.60 3.64
C SER A 6 -4.10 -16.56 2.94
N VAL A 7 -4.82 -17.41 3.68
CA VAL A 7 -5.83 -18.34 3.11
C VAL A 7 -7.11 -17.62 2.69
N LEU A 8 -7.55 -16.61 3.45
CA LEU A 8 -8.69 -15.77 3.07
C LEU A 8 -8.37 -14.82 1.90
N LEU A 9 -7.12 -14.33 1.81
CA LEU A 9 -6.63 -13.51 0.69
C LEU A 9 -6.44 -14.32 -0.62
N CYS A 10 -6.12 -15.62 -0.55
CA CYS A 10 -5.87 -16.45 -1.74
C CYS A 10 -7.12 -17.10 -2.36
N SER A 11 -8.25 -17.21 -1.67
CA SER A 11 -9.47 -17.75 -2.28
C SER A 11 -10.35 -16.64 -2.85
N GLY A 12 -9.97 -16.09 -4.00
CA GLY A 12 -10.85 -15.35 -4.90
C GLY A 12 -12.07 -16.15 -5.41
N ARG A 13 -12.44 -17.25 -4.74
CA ARG A 13 -13.74 -17.90 -4.87
C ARG A 13 -14.52 -17.71 -3.58
N LEU A 14 -15.81 -17.46 -3.79
CA LEU A 14 -16.93 -17.58 -2.86
C LEU A 14 -17.55 -16.27 -2.35
N LYS A 15 -18.20 -15.54 -3.27
CA LYS A 15 -19.53 -14.96 -2.97
C LYS A 15 -20.70 -15.87 -3.41
N SER A 16 -20.45 -17.00 -4.09
CA SER A 16 -21.54 -17.85 -4.61
C SER A 16 -21.60 -19.29 -4.11
N GLN A 17 -20.64 -19.82 -3.34
CA GLN A 17 -20.63 -21.24 -2.95
C GLN A 17 -19.76 -21.57 -1.72
N LEU A 18 -19.98 -21.05 -0.51
CA LEU A 18 -19.51 -21.78 0.70
C LEU A 18 -20.50 -21.59 1.85
N GLN A 19 -20.94 -22.72 2.40
CA GLN A 19 -21.81 -22.79 3.57
C GLN A 19 -21.04 -22.45 4.86
N PRO A 20 -21.74 -22.03 5.93
CA PRO A 20 -21.15 -21.39 7.12
C PRO A 20 -20.22 -22.27 7.98
N GLU A 21 -20.18 -23.57 7.74
CA GLU A 21 -19.56 -24.56 8.63
C GLU A 21 -18.03 -24.72 8.44
N ALA A 22 -17.44 -24.15 7.38
CA ALA A 22 -15.98 -24.23 7.13
C ALA A 22 -15.16 -23.11 7.81
N LEU A 23 -15.83 -22.11 8.41
CA LEU A 23 -15.20 -20.94 9.04
C LEU A 23 -14.87 -21.14 10.53
N SER A 24 -15.38 -22.19 11.17
CA SER A 24 -15.22 -22.43 12.61
C SER A 24 -13.90 -23.12 13.01
N ASP A 25 -13.21 -23.77 12.07
CA ASP A 25 -12.08 -24.66 12.42
C ASP A 25 -10.69 -24.01 12.34
N VAL A 26 -10.56 -22.79 11.81
CA VAL A 26 -9.24 -22.18 11.48
C VAL A 26 -8.95 -20.89 12.24
N ALA A 27 -9.97 -20.26 12.83
CA ALA A 27 -9.83 -18.95 13.42
C ALA A 27 -10.04 -19.04 14.93
N GLY A 28 -8.94 -18.87 15.68
CA GLY A 28 -9.00 -18.58 17.11
C GLY A 28 -9.81 -17.31 17.41
N PRO A 29 -9.86 -16.89 18.69
CA PRO A 29 -10.95 -16.10 19.28
C PRO A 29 -11.24 -14.69 18.70
N ASP A 30 -10.45 -14.18 17.76
CA ASP A 30 -10.64 -12.86 17.12
C ASP A 30 -11.07 -12.92 15.64
N ALA A 31 -11.60 -14.06 15.19
CA ALA A 31 -12.11 -14.28 13.82
C ALA A 31 -13.06 -13.16 13.31
N ASN A 32 -13.90 -12.63 14.20
CA ASN A 32 -14.90 -11.63 13.85
C ASN A 32 -14.30 -10.23 13.59
N LYS A 33 -13.15 -9.89 14.20
CA LYS A 33 -12.46 -8.60 13.99
C LYS A 33 -11.85 -8.51 12.60
N VAL A 34 -11.23 -9.60 12.15
CA VAL A 34 -10.56 -9.69 10.83
C VAL A 34 -11.57 -9.66 9.68
N VAL A 35 -12.70 -10.35 9.84
CA VAL A 35 -13.80 -10.36 8.87
C VAL A 35 -14.42 -8.95 8.74
N GLY A 36 -14.60 -8.24 9.85
CA GLY A 36 -15.08 -6.85 9.86
C GLY A 36 -14.12 -5.90 9.13
N LEU A 37 -12.81 -6.01 9.39
CA LEU A 37 -11.80 -5.20 8.71
C LEU A 37 -11.80 -5.47 7.19
N ILE A 38 -11.77 -6.71 6.72
CA ILE A 38 -11.72 -6.99 5.27
C ILE A 38 -13.01 -6.54 4.56
N GLN A 39 -14.18 -6.71 5.20
CA GLN A 39 -15.46 -6.21 4.68
C GLN A 39 -15.49 -4.68 4.60
N SER A 40 -14.77 -4.01 5.49
CA SER A 40 -14.63 -2.57 5.48
C SER A 40 -13.70 -2.04 4.36
N PHE A 41 -12.68 -2.80 3.96
CA PHE A 41 -11.74 -2.39 2.91
C PHE A 41 -12.26 -2.55 1.48
N TYR A 42 -13.30 -3.37 1.26
CA TYR A 42 -13.75 -3.71 -0.10
C TYR A 42 -15.29 -3.83 -0.20
N PRO A 43 -16.02 -2.69 -0.30
CA PRO A 43 -17.48 -2.71 -0.46
C PRO A 43 -17.95 -3.23 -1.83
N SER A 44 -17.10 -3.24 -2.88
CA SER A 44 -17.49 -3.61 -4.25
C SER A 44 -16.36 -4.24 -5.09
N SER A 45 -16.75 -4.97 -6.14
CA SER A 45 -16.01 -5.94 -6.98
C SER A 45 -14.87 -5.40 -7.86
N GLU A 46 -14.30 -4.23 -7.58
CA GLU A 46 -13.34 -3.55 -8.46
C GLU A 46 -11.98 -4.23 -8.62
N TRP A 47 -11.63 -5.15 -7.71
CA TRP A 47 -10.33 -5.85 -7.75
C TRP A 47 -10.38 -7.19 -8.48
N MET A 48 -11.57 -7.63 -8.91
CA MET A 48 -11.76 -8.91 -9.59
C MET A 48 -12.44 -8.82 -10.96
N ASP A 49 -12.93 -7.64 -11.37
CA ASP A 49 -13.55 -7.51 -12.69
C ASP A 49 -12.50 -7.18 -13.78
N GLY A 50 -11.78 -8.21 -14.18
CA GLY A 50 -10.89 -8.21 -15.33
C GLY A 50 -10.99 -9.54 -16.09
N GLY A 51 -12.19 -10.10 -16.18
CA GLY A 51 -12.45 -11.41 -16.75
C GLY A 51 -13.52 -11.39 -17.85
N LEU A 52 -13.04 -11.53 -19.09
CA LEU A 52 -13.75 -11.81 -20.34
C LEU A 52 -14.44 -10.64 -21.07
N ARG A 53 -13.87 -10.31 -22.24
CA ARG A 53 -14.59 -10.39 -23.52
C ARG A 53 -13.63 -10.74 -24.65
N ASN A 54 -13.84 -11.92 -25.22
CA ASN A 54 -13.23 -12.37 -26.47
C ASN A 54 -13.66 -11.43 -27.61
N SER A 55 -12.72 -10.76 -28.27
CA SER A 55 -12.94 -10.25 -29.62
C SER A 55 -11.62 -10.13 -30.37
N LYS A 56 -11.46 -11.05 -31.35
CA LYS A 56 -10.69 -10.97 -32.60
C LYS A 56 -9.23 -10.51 -32.52
N HIS A 57 -8.34 -11.44 -32.90
CA HIS A 57 -6.94 -11.27 -33.25
C HIS A 57 -6.57 -9.87 -33.80
N GLU A 58 -6.16 -8.97 -32.93
CA GLU A 58 -5.07 -8.05 -33.25
C GLU A 58 -3.78 -8.84 -32.99
N CYS A 59 -2.81 -8.70 -33.90
CA CYS A 59 -1.54 -9.40 -33.82
C CYS A 59 -0.78 -8.90 -32.58
N THR A 60 -1.03 -9.50 -31.42
CA THR A 60 -0.35 -9.15 -30.17
C THR A 60 1.11 -9.55 -30.33
N LEU A 61 1.99 -8.56 -30.26
CA LEU A 61 3.43 -8.75 -30.18
C LEU A 61 3.76 -9.84 -29.14
N SER A 62 4.74 -10.66 -29.42
CA SER A 62 5.32 -11.57 -28.44
C SER A 62 5.90 -10.79 -27.26
N SER A 63 6.03 -11.44 -26.10
CA SER A 63 6.64 -10.82 -24.92
C SER A 63 8.06 -10.30 -25.20
N GLN A 64 8.81 -10.97 -26.08
CA GLN A 64 10.19 -10.60 -26.43
C GLN A 64 10.24 -9.40 -27.40
N GLU A 65 9.24 -9.22 -28.24
CA GLU A 65 9.12 -8.01 -29.06
C GLU A 65 8.89 -6.76 -28.19
N TYR A 66 8.05 -6.85 -27.15
CA TYR A 66 7.91 -5.75 -26.17
C TYR A 66 9.23 -5.45 -25.45
N VAL A 67 9.98 -6.49 -25.04
CA VAL A 67 11.31 -6.31 -24.42
C VAL A 67 12.25 -5.57 -25.37
N HIS A 68 12.27 -5.95 -26.65
CA HIS A 68 13.08 -5.28 -27.65
C HIS A 68 12.66 -3.82 -27.86
N GLU A 69 11.35 -3.54 -27.97
CA GLU A 69 10.85 -2.17 -28.13
C GLU A 69 11.23 -1.28 -26.95
N LEU A 70 10.98 -1.73 -25.71
CA LEU A 70 11.34 -0.99 -24.50
C LEU A 70 12.86 -0.72 -24.42
N ARG A 71 13.67 -1.70 -24.82
CA ARG A 71 15.14 -1.59 -24.86
C ARG A 71 15.64 -0.63 -25.95
N SER A 72 14.92 -0.54 -27.07
CA SER A 72 15.36 0.24 -28.24
C SER A 72 15.30 1.76 -28.06
N GLY A 73 14.73 2.25 -26.95
CA GLY A 73 14.67 3.69 -26.66
C GLY A 73 13.72 4.45 -27.59
N ILE A 74 12.52 3.91 -27.80
CA ILE A 74 11.48 4.55 -28.63
C ILE A 74 11.07 5.94 -28.10
N SER A 75 10.58 6.80 -29.01
CA SER A 75 10.09 8.13 -28.66
C SER A 75 8.89 8.07 -27.71
N GLU A 76 8.67 9.12 -26.91
CA GLU A 76 7.65 9.13 -25.85
C GLU A 76 6.22 8.85 -26.36
N ASP A 77 5.83 9.33 -27.55
CA ASP A 77 4.52 9.00 -28.15
C ASP A 77 4.40 7.52 -28.54
N LYS A 78 5.49 6.92 -29.02
CA LYS A 78 5.52 5.49 -29.37
C LYS A 78 5.55 4.63 -28.11
N LEU A 79 6.24 5.10 -27.07
CA LEU A 79 6.26 4.47 -25.77
C LEU A 79 4.85 4.38 -25.20
N LEU A 80 4.03 5.43 -25.29
CA LEU A 80 2.66 5.39 -24.80
C LEU A 80 1.85 4.26 -25.46
N ASN A 81 1.90 4.19 -26.79
CA ASN A 81 1.19 3.15 -27.55
C ASN A 81 1.71 1.74 -27.22
N CYS A 82 3.03 1.58 -27.10
CA CYS A 82 3.67 0.32 -26.69
C CYS A 82 3.16 -0.12 -25.31
N LEU A 83 3.14 0.79 -24.33
CA LEU A 83 2.69 0.52 -22.97
C LEU A 83 1.18 0.22 -22.89
N GLU A 84 0.36 0.90 -23.70
CA GLU A 84 -1.08 0.60 -23.80
C GLU A 84 -1.33 -0.82 -24.30
N SER A 85 -0.63 -1.23 -25.36
CA SER A 85 -0.68 -2.59 -25.91
C SER A 85 -0.12 -3.63 -24.93
N LEU A 86 0.99 -3.30 -24.25
CA LEU A 86 1.61 -4.16 -23.25
C LEU A 86 0.71 -4.38 -22.04
N ARG A 87 0.04 -3.33 -21.53
CA ARG A 87 -0.92 -3.45 -20.43
C ARG A 87 -2.02 -4.46 -20.76
N VAL A 88 -2.61 -4.35 -21.95
CA VAL A 88 -3.63 -5.32 -22.42
C VAL A 88 -3.03 -6.72 -22.45
N SER A 89 -1.85 -6.88 -23.04
CA SER A 89 -1.15 -8.16 -23.17
C SER A 89 -0.84 -8.80 -21.81
N LEU A 90 -0.45 -8.01 -20.80
CA LEU A 90 -0.21 -8.48 -19.43
C LEU A 90 -1.48 -8.98 -18.73
N THR A 91 -2.64 -8.42 -19.07
CA THR A 91 -3.93 -8.83 -18.50
C THR A 91 -4.62 -9.99 -19.23
N SER A 92 -4.44 -10.10 -20.55
CA SER A 92 -5.19 -11.04 -21.38
C SER A 92 -4.47 -12.35 -21.65
N ASN A 93 -3.15 -12.39 -21.53
CA ASN A 93 -2.34 -13.58 -21.79
C ASN A 93 -2.16 -14.46 -20.54
N PRO A 94 -1.83 -15.76 -20.71
CA PRO A 94 -1.56 -16.64 -19.58
C PRO A 94 -0.35 -16.21 -18.76
N VAL A 95 -0.28 -16.64 -17.49
CA VAL A 95 0.84 -16.35 -16.58
C VAL A 95 2.20 -16.76 -17.17
N SER A 96 2.26 -17.80 -18.01
CA SER A 96 3.50 -18.17 -18.70
C SER A 96 4.04 -17.07 -19.63
N TRP A 97 3.16 -16.29 -20.27
CA TRP A 97 3.54 -15.13 -21.06
C TRP A 97 4.11 -14.02 -20.18
N VAL A 98 3.46 -13.77 -19.04
CA VAL A 98 3.92 -12.80 -18.02
C VAL A 98 5.27 -13.22 -17.45
N ASN A 99 5.49 -14.51 -17.22
CA ASN A 99 6.78 -15.05 -16.79
C ASN A 99 7.86 -14.77 -17.83
N ASN A 100 7.59 -15.08 -19.10
CA ASN A 100 8.53 -14.87 -20.19
C ASN A 100 8.90 -13.37 -20.32
N PHE A 101 7.91 -12.48 -20.30
CA PHE A 101 8.15 -11.03 -20.26
C PHE A 101 8.97 -10.62 -19.03
N GLY A 102 8.59 -11.10 -17.84
CA GLY A 102 9.12 -10.64 -16.56
C GLY A 102 10.61 -10.90 -16.35
N HIS A 103 11.24 -11.83 -17.07
CA HIS A 103 12.68 -12.09 -16.95
C HIS A 103 13.52 -10.82 -17.19
N GLU A 104 13.22 -10.06 -18.25
CA GLU A 104 13.92 -8.82 -18.60
C GLU A 104 12.99 -7.60 -18.59
N GLY A 105 11.73 -7.78 -18.99
CA GLY A 105 10.78 -6.70 -19.22
C GLY A 105 10.45 -5.90 -17.96
N LEU A 106 10.41 -6.53 -16.78
CA LEU A 106 10.19 -5.79 -15.53
C LEU A 106 11.30 -4.77 -15.29
N GLY A 107 12.56 -5.17 -15.43
CA GLY A 107 13.70 -4.27 -15.25
C GLY A 107 13.61 -3.07 -16.19
N LEU A 108 13.27 -3.31 -17.45
CA LEU A 108 13.09 -2.25 -18.45
C LEU A 108 11.93 -1.30 -18.10
N LEU A 109 10.79 -1.81 -17.61
CA LEU A 109 9.69 -0.94 -17.15
C LEU A 109 10.12 -0.04 -15.99
N LEU A 110 10.87 -0.58 -15.03
CA LEU A 110 11.40 0.18 -13.89
C LEU A 110 12.45 1.21 -14.34
N ASP A 111 13.34 0.86 -15.26
CA ASP A 111 14.34 1.77 -15.81
C ASP A 111 13.69 2.94 -16.57
N VAL A 112 12.64 2.67 -17.35
CA VAL A 112 11.86 3.72 -18.03
C VAL A 112 11.12 4.60 -17.03
N LEU A 113 10.50 4.01 -15.99
CA LEU A 113 9.83 4.78 -14.94
C LEU A 113 10.81 5.68 -14.19
N GLU A 114 11.98 5.17 -13.80
CA GLU A 114 13.03 5.93 -13.14
C GLU A 114 13.49 7.12 -13.99
N ARG A 115 13.80 6.85 -15.27
CA ARG A 115 14.17 7.91 -16.23
C ARG A 115 13.10 8.99 -16.36
N LEU A 116 11.83 8.61 -16.39
CA LEU A 116 10.72 9.57 -16.46
C LEU A 116 10.59 10.35 -15.17
N LEU A 117 10.74 9.73 -13.99
CA LEU A 117 10.66 10.42 -12.70
C LEU A 117 11.84 11.39 -12.47
N ASP A 118 13.02 11.11 -13.02
CA ASP A 118 14.21 11.95 -12.92
C ASP A 118 14.19 13.17 -13.85
N LYS A 119 13.24 13.23 -14.80
CA LYS A 119 13.13 14.35 -15.73
C LYS A 119 12.72 15.63 -14.98
N LYS A 120 13.60 16.64 -14.98
CA LYS A 120 13.39 17.94 -14.30
C LYS A 120 12.16 18.70 -14.81
N GLN A 121 11.91 18.63 -16.12
CA GLN A 121 10.77 19.26 -16.76
C GLN A 121 9.85 18.18 -17.30
N GLN A 122 8.71 18.01 -16.65
CA GLN A 122 7.70 17.01 -16.98
C GLN A 122 6.72 17.59 -18.01
N GLU A 123 6.65 16.96 -19.17
CA GLU A 123 5.63 17.22 -20.19
C GLU A 123 4.38 16.38 -19.91
N ASN A 124 3.28 16.71 -20.58
CA ASN A 124 2.03 15.95 -20.44
C ASN A 124 2.19 14.49 -20.90
N ILE A 125 3.02 14.25 -21.93
CA ILE A 125 3.28 12.88 -22.41
C ILE A 125 4.04 12.05 -21.37
N ASP A 126 5.00 12.64 -20.65
CA ASP A 126 5.75 11.94 -19.60
C ASP A 126 4.80 11.44 -18.49
N LYS A 127 3.85 12.28 -18.06
CA LYS A 127 2.83 11.93 -17.06
C LYS A 127 1.92 10.79 -17.53
N LYS A 128 1.53 10.82 -18.81
CA LYS A 128 0.74 9.73 -19.43
C LYS A 128 1.54 8.42 -19.44
N ASN A 129 2.82 8.48 -19.81
CA ASN A 129 3.71 7.32 -19.81
C ASN A 129 3.92 6.78 -18.39
N GLN A 130 4.18 7.63 -17.40
CA GLN A 130 4.27 7.24 -15.99
C GLN A 130 3.00 6.51 -15.53
N HIS A 131 1.83 7.09 -15.75
CA HIS A 131 0.58 6.47 -15.35
C HIS A 131 0.36 5.12 -16.07
N LYS A 132 0.69 5.03 -17.36
CA LYS A 132 0.57 3.76 -18.09
C LYS A 132 1.54 2.71 -17.57
N LEU A 133 2.77 3.09 -17.21
CA LEU A 133 3.74 2.19 -16.56
C LEU A 133 3.18 1.63 -15.25
N ILE A 134 2.58 2.47 -14.40
CA ILE A 134 1.92 2.01 -13.17
C ILE A 134 0.81 1.00 -13.48
N GLN A 135 0.00 1.24 -14.52
CA GLN A 135 -1.02 0.29 -14.96
C GLN A 135 -0.42 -1.03 -15.48
N CYS A 136 0.73 -0.99 -16.18
CA CYS A 136 1.46 -2.20 -16.57
C CYS A 136 1.99 -2.96 -15.34
N LEU A 137 2.56 -2.26 -14.35
CA LEU A 137 3.03 -2.89 -13.11
C LEU A 137 1.86 -3.53 -12.35
N LYS A 138 0.72 -2.85 -12.23
CA LYS A 138 -0.51 -3.41 -11.66
C LYS A 138 -0.94 -4.70 -12.36
N ALA A 139 -1.00 -4.69 -13.69
CA ALA A 139 -1.35 -5.86 -14.48
C ALA A 139 -0.34 -7.01 -14.28
N PHE A 140 0.96 -6.69 -14.27
CA PHE A 140 2.03 -7.65 -14.04
C PHE A 140 1.92 -8.32 -12.66
N MET A 141 1.57 -7.56 -11.61
CA MET A 141 1.41 -8.06 -10.23
C MET A 141 0.14 -8.88 -10.00
N ASN A 142 -0.79 -8.94 -10.95
CA ASN A 142 -2.07 -9.65 -10.79
C ASN A 142 -1.95 -11.19 -10.84
N ASN A 143 -0.80 -11.71 -10.44
CA ASN A 143 -0.50 -13.13 -10.31
C ASN A 143 0.69 -13.30 -9.33
N LYS A 144 0.82 -14.49 -8.75
CA LYS A 144 1.86 -14.78 -7.74
C LYS A 144 3.28 -14.47 -8.24
N TYR A 145 3.61 -14.84 -9.49
CA TYR A 145 4.95 -14.62 -10.03
C TYR A 145 5.28 -13.13 -10.11
N GLY A 146 4.40 -12.33 -10.71
CA GLY A 146 4.66 -10.90 -10.89
C GLY A 146 4.72 -10.15 -9.58
N LEU A 147 3.86 -10.50 -8.62
CA LEU A 147 3.94 -9.98 -7.26
C LEU A 147 5.30 -10.32 -6.62
N GLN A 148 5.72 -11.59 -6.62
CA GLN A 148 7.01 -12.01 -6.06
C GLN A 148 8.21 -11.31 -6.71
N ARG A 149 8.16 -11.07 -8.03
CA ARG A 149 9.22 -10.34 -8.75
C ARG A 149 9.30 -8.87 -8.33
N ILE A 150 8.17 -8.20 -8.11
CA ILE A 150 8.15 -6.82 -7.60
C ILE A 150 8.65 -6.74 -6.17
N LEU A 151 8.24 -7.66 -5.29
CA LEU A 151 8.68 -7.69 -3.89
C LEU A 151 10.15 -8.08 -3.73
N GLY A 152 10.70 -8.81 -4.72
CA GLY A 152 12.10 -9.22 -4.77
C GLY A 152 13.06 -8.17 -5.35
N ASP A 153 12.58 -7.12 -6.01
CA ASP A 153 13.41 -6.03 -6.55
C ASP A 153 13.26 -4.78 -5.67
N GLU A 154 14.35 -4.42 -4.98
CA GLU A 154 14.40 -3.29 -4.03
C GLU A 154 14.03 -1.94 -4.68
N ARG A 155 14.26 -1.78 -5.98
CA ARG A 155 13.94 -0.53 -6.71
C ARG A 155 12.44 -0.38 -6.90
N SER A 156 11.68 -1.47 -6.97
CA SER A 156 10.25 -1.43 -7.32
C SER A 156 9.44 -0.61 -6.32
N LEU A 157 9.57 -0.90 -5.02
CA LEU A 157 8.85 -0.18 -3.98
C LEU A 157 9.32 1.28 -3.87
N LEU A 158 10.63 1.52 -4.06
CA LEU A 158 11.18 2.87 -4.10
C LEU A 158 10.60 3.69 -5.25
N LEU A 159 10.52 3.14 -6.46
CA LEU A 159 9.97 3.85 -7.62
C LEU A 159 8.47 4.07 -7.49
N LEU A 160 7.71 3.12 -6.93
CA LEU A 160 6.31 3.33 -6.58
C LEU A 160 6.15 4.47 -5.57
N ALA A 161 6.94 4.49 -4.49
CA ALA A 161 6.91 5.55 -3.49
C ALA A 161 7.28 6.92 -4.08
N ARG A 162 8.30 6.97 -4.96
CA ARG A 162 8.70 8.20 -5.67
C ARG A 162 7.64 8.72 -6.64
N ALA A 163 6.80 7.84 -7.17
CA ALA A 163 5.73 8.20 -8.11
C ALA A 163 4.46 8.72 -7.40
N ILE A 164 4.40 8.70 -6.07
CA ILE A 164 3.28 9.28 -5.30
C ILE A 164 3.29 10.81 -5.47
N ASP A 165 2.35 11.31 -6.26
CA ASP A 165 2.17 12.74 -6.53
C ASP A 165 0.68 13.13 -6.43
N PRO A 166 0.27 13.92 -5.42
CA PRO A 166 -1.11 14.39 -5.25
C PRO A 166 -1.66 15.17 -6.45
N LYS A 167 -0.78 15.73 -7.29
CA LYS A 167 -1.17 16.44 -8.52
C LYS A 167 -1.57 15.49 -9.66
N GLN A 168 -1.24 14.19 -9.54
CA GLN A 168 -1.57 13.14 -10.51
C GLN A 168 -2.54 12.14 -9.88
N THR A 169 -3.73 12.62 -9.49
CA THR A 169 -4.72 11.91 -8.66
C THR A 169 -4.97 10.46 -9.10
N ASN A 170 -5.23 10.21 -10.38
CA ASN A 170 -5.50 8.86 -10.90
C ASN A 170 -4.30 7.92 -10.74
N MET A 171 -3.11 8.40 -11.08
CA MET A 171 -1.88 7.60 -10.95
C MET A 171 -1.56 7.33 -9.48
N MET A 172 -1.66 8.36 -8.63
CA MET A 172 -1.45 8.21 -7.19
C MET A 172 -2.46 7.23 -6.59
N THR A 173 -3.73 7.28 -6.98
CA THR A 173 -4.77 6.35 -6.51
C THR A 173 -4.36 4.90 -6.77
N GLU A 174 -3.85 4.61 -7.98
CA GLU A 174 -3.37 3.27 -8.33
C GLU A 174 -2.14 2.86 -7.51
N ILE A 175 -1.19 3.77 -7.32
CA ILE A 175 0.03 3.50 -6.53
C ILE A 175 -0.31 3.19 -5.07
N VAL A 176 -1.13 4.03 -4.42
CA VAL A 176 -1.45 3.83 -3.00
C VAL A 176 -2.32 2.58 -2.81
N LYS A 177 -3.18 2.23 -3.78
CA LYS A 177 -3.91 0.96 -3.84
C LYS A 177 -2.94 -0.23 -3.92
N ILE A 178 -1.91 -0.17 -4.78
CA ILE A 178 -0.85 -1.19 -4.87
C ILE A 178 -0.11 -1.33 -3.54
N LEU A 179 0.36 -0.22 -2.96
CA LEU A 179 1.14 -0.24 -1.71
C LEU A 179 0.32 -0.78 -0.54
N SER A 180 -0.98 -0.46 -0.49
CA SER A 180 -1.90 -1.00 0.52
C SER A 180 -1.99 -2.52 0.41
N ALA A 181 -2.22 -3.04 -0.81
CA ALA A 181 -2.31 -4.47 -1.05
C ALA A 181 -1.00 -5.19 -0.71
N VAL A 182 0.15 -4.61 -1.08
CA VAL A 182 1.47 -5.16 -0.77
C VAL A 182 1.75 -5.15 0.75
N CYS A 183 1.33 -4.11 1.46
CA CYS A 183 1.48 -4.01 2.91
C CYS A 183 0.69 -5.10 3.65
N ILE A 184 -0.47 -5.49 3.12
CA ILE A 184 -1.36 -6.51 3.72
C ILE A 184 -0.92 -7.93 3.35
N ILE A 185 -0.58 -8.16 2.08
CA ILE A 185 -0.29 -9.50 1.54
C ILE A 185 1.17 -9.90 1.74
N GLY A 186 2.08 -8.92 1.81
CA GLY A 186 3.51 -9.19 1.84
C GLY A 186 3.95 -9.93 3.10
N GLU A 187 5.01 -10.70 2.93
CA GLU A 187 5.62 -11.49 3.99
C GLU A 187 6.47 -10.60 4.93
N GLU A 188 7.21 -11.21 5.85
CA GLU A 188 7.98 -10.49 6.87
C GLU A 188 8.86 -9.37 6.31
N ASN A 189 8.90 -8.24 7.04
CA ASN A 189 9.65 -7.02 6.72
C ASN A 189 9.14 -6.22 5.51
N ILE A 190 8.01 -6.59 4.87
CA ILE A 190 7.49 -5.80 3.74
C ILE A 190 7.12 -4.38 4.15
N LEU A 191 6.53 -4.22 5.34
CA LEU A 191 6.15 -2.92 5.88
C LEU A 191 7.39 -2.03 6.03
N ASP A 192 8.47 -2.56 6.60
CA ASP A 192 9.73 -1.81 6.77
C ASP A 192 10.31 -1.36 5.43
N LYS A 193 10.23 -2.22 4.41
CA LYS A 193 10.66 -1.86 3.04
C LYS A 193 9.80 -0.74 2.44
N ILE A 194 8.47 -0.79 2.61
CA ILE A 194 7.57 0.27 2.15
C ILE A 194 7.91 1.59 2.88
N LEU A 195 8.03 1.55 4.21
CA LEU A 195 8.33 2.73 5.02
C LEU A 195 9.71 3.31 4.69
N ALA A 196 10.72 2.47 4.44
CA ALA A 196 12.04 2.91 4.00
C ALA A 196 11.97 3.58 2.61
N ALA A 197 11.27 2.96 1.65
CA ALA A 197 11.05 3.52 0.32
C ALA A 197 10.35 4.90 0.38
N MET A 198 9.30 5.04 1.19
CA MET A 198 8.61 6.32 1.41
C MET A 198 9.53 7.36 2.05
N THR A 199 10.35 6.96 3.02
CA THR A 199 11.31 7.85 3.68
C THR A 199 12.34 8.39 2.68
N ILE A 200 12.97 7.51 1.89
CA ILE A 200 13.95 7.90 0.86
C ILE A 200 13.31 8.82 -0.20
N ALA A 201 12.08 8.51 -0.63
CA ALA A 201 11.34 9.33 -1.60
C ALA A 201 11.03 10.74 -1.06
N ALA A 202 10.76 10.85 0.25
CA ALA A 202 10.41 12.10 0.89
C ALA A 202 11.62 12.99 1.16
N GLU A 203 12.74 12.39 1.61
CA GLU A 203 14.03 13.08 1.79
C GLU A 203 14.49 13.74 0.48
N ARG A 204 14.35 13.04 -0.65
CA ARG A 204 14.65 13.59 -1.98
C ARG A 204 13.87 14.87 -2.31
N ASN A 205 12.68 15.04 -1.72
CA ASN A 205 11.79 16.17 -1.95
C ASN A 205 11.77 17.17 -0.78
N ASN A 206 12.59 16.97 0.26
CA ASN A 206 12.57 17.74 1.51
C ASN A 206 11.16 17.87 2.11
N LYS A 207 10.42 16.75 2.14
CA LYS A 207 9.08 16.65 2.73
C LYS A 207 9.05 15.55 3.79
N GLU A 208 8.04 15.61 4.65
CA GLU A 208 7.67 14.49 5.53
C GLU A 208 7.13 13.32 4.67
N ARG A 209 7.47 12.08 5.05
CA ARG A 209 7.15 10.89 4.23
C ARG A 209 5.67 10.61 4.01
N PHE A 210 4.83 11.06 4.93
CA PHE A 210 3.38 10.91 4.84
C PHE A 210 2.66 12.14 4.31
N ALA A 211 3.35 13.28 4.11
CA ALA A 211 2.72 14.50 3.62
C ALA A 211 1.97 14.30 2.29
N PRO A 212 2.51 13.61 1.26
CA PRO A 212 1.77 13.40 0.02
C PRO A 212 0.45 12.61 0.20
N ILE A 213 0.42 11.63 1.11
CA ILE A 213 -0.79 10.84 1.39
C ILE A 213 -1.86 11.72 2.04
N VAL A 214 -1.45 12.56 2.98
CA VAL A 214 -2.33 13.50 3.67
C VAL A 214 -2.84 14.59 2.70
N GLU A 215 -1.97 15.13 1.83
CA GLU A 215 -2.34 16.04 0.74
C GLU A 215 -3.38 15.40 -0.21
N GLY A 216 -3.23 14.11 -0.54
CA GLY A 216 -4.20 13.37 -1.37
C GLY A 216 -5.58 13.23 -0.72
N LEU A 217 -5.63 13.09 0.61
CA LEU A 217 -6.86 12.98 1.38
C LEU A 217 -7.62 14.32 1.49
N GLU A 218 -6.91 15.45 1.42
CA GLU A 218 -7.51 16.80 1.42
C GLU A 218 -8.22 17.14 0.10
N ASN A 219 -7.95 16.41 -0.98
CA ASN A 219 -8.53 16.68 -2.29
C ASN A 219 -10.00 16.24 -2.38
N HIS A 220 -10.91 17.15 -2.03
CA HIS A 220 -12.37 16.92 -2.04
C HIS A 220 -12.97 16.64 -3.43
N GLU A 221 -12.25 16.92 -4.53
CA GLU A 221 -12.70 16.63 -5.89
C GLU A 221 -12.37 15.19 -6.31
N ALA A 222 -11.47 14.51 -5.59
CA ALA A 222 -10.95 13.19 -5.94
C ALA A 222 -11.33 12.14 -4.89
N GLN A 223 -12.63 11.84 -4.74
CA GLN A 223 -13.14 10.89 -3.74
C GLN A 223 -12.44 9.52 -3.75
N GLN A 224 -12.16 8.99 -4.95
CA GLN A 224 -11.44 7.72 -5.10
C GLN A 224 -10.01 7.76 -4.55
N LEU A 225 -9.34 8.92 -4.67
CA LEU A 225 -8.03 9.14 -4.06
C LEU A 225 -8.16 9.22 -2.53
N GLN A 226 -9.19 9.87 -2.01
CA GLN A 226 -9.41 9.99 -0.56
C GLN A 226 -9.58 8.61 0.08
N VAL A 227 -10.44 7.76 -0.49
CA VAL A 227 -10.64 6.37 -0.04
C VAL A 227 -9.32 5.60 -0.10
N ALA A 228 -8.58 5.69 -1.21
CA ALA A 228 -7.33 4.97 -1.40
C ALA A 228 -6.20 5.44 -0.45
N CYS A 229 -6.13 6.74 -0.15
CA CYS A 229 -5.19 7.29 0.82
C CYS A 229 -5.53 6.80 2.24
N MET A 230 -6.81 6.83 2.62
CA MET A 230 -7.23 6.33 3.92
C MET A 230 -7.00 4.82 4.06
N GLN A 231 -7.21 4.07 2.99
CA GLN A 231 -6.89 2.64 2.93
C GLN A 231 -5.40 2.36 3.14
N LEU A 232 -4.51 3.16 2.53
CA LEU A 232 -3.06 3.02 2.76
C LEU A 232 -2.68 3.39 4.19
N ILE A 233 -3.25 4.46 4.75
CA ILE A 233 -3.03 4.84 6.16
C ILE A 233 -3.41 3.67 7.06
N ASN A 234 -4.61 3.12 6.88
CA ASN A 234 -5.07 1.98 7.65
C ASN A 234 -4.13 0.76 7.49
N ALA A 235 -3.79 0.38 6.26
CA ALA A 235 -2.85 -0.73 6.02
C ALA A 235 -1.53 -0.53 6.79
N LEU A 236 -0.92 0.66 6.73
CA LEU A 236 0.35 0.94 7.40
C LEU A 236 0.24 0.92 8.93
N VAL A 237 -0.84 1.45 9.52
CA VAL A 237 -0.99 1.53 10.99
C VAL A 237 -1.50 0.25 11.62
N THR A 238 -2.22 -0.61 10.86
CA THR A 238 -2.74 -1.88 11.36
C THR A 238 -1.81 -3.06 11.08
N SER A 239 -0.86 -2.94 10.15
CA SER A 239 0.08 -4.02 9.82
C SER A 239 1.06 -4.40 10.95
N PRO A 240 1.59 -3.47 11.78
CA PRO A 240 2.46 -3.86 12.88
C PRO A 240 1.79 -4.64 14.00
N ASP A 241 2.42 -5.73 14.44
CA ASP A 241 2.03 -6.45 15.65
C ASP A 241 2.36 -5.64 16.93
N ASP A 242 3.41 -4.81 16.89
CA ASP A 242 3.88 -4.00 18.02
C ASP A 242 3.04 -2.73 18.24
N LEU A 243 2.42 -2.61 19.42
CA LEU A 243 1.56 -1.47 19.79
C LEU A 243 2.30 -0.13 19.71
N ASP A 244 3.53 -0.08 20.20
CA ASP A 244 4.31 1.17 20.24
C ASP A 244 4.60 1.67 18.82
N PHE A 245 4.85 0.76 17.87
CA PHE A 245 5.03 1.08 16.48
C PHE A 245 3.73 1.52 15.77
N ARG A 246 2.59 0.87 16.06
CA ARG A 246 1.27 1.33 15.56
C ARG A 246 0.97 2.77 16.01
N ILE A 247 1.17 3.04 17.30
CA ILE A 247 0.98 4.38 17.89
C ILE A 247 1.95 5.38 17.26
N HIS A 248 3.21 5.00 17.04
CA HIS A 248 4.22 5.85 16.40
C HIS A 248 3.78 6.29 15.00
N LEU A 249 3.42 5.33 14.13
CA LEU A 249 2.98 5.61 12.75
C LEU A 249 1.72 6.48 12.74
N ARG A 250 0.72 6.16 13.57
CA ARG A 250 -0.51 6.95 13.68
C ARG A 250 -0.23 8.39 14.09
N ASN A 251 0.61 8.58 15.10
CA ASN A 251 0.97 9.92 15.58
C ASN A 251 1.76 10.71 14.52
N GLU A 252 2.54 10.04 13.68
CA GLU A 252 3.23 10.68 12.57
C GLU A 252 2.26 11.21 11.50
N PHE A 253 1.27 10.41 11.09
CA PHE A 253 0.21 10.88 10.20
C PHE A 253 -0.56 12.08 10.79
N LEU A 254 -0.90 12.01 12.08
CA LEU A 254 -1.57 13.11 12.77
C LEU A 254 -0.73 14.41 12.76
N ARG A 255 0.59 14.31 12.95
CA ARG A 255 1.52 15.46 12.84
C ARG A 255 1.66 15.99 11.42
N CYS A 256 1.53 15.13 10.42
CA CYS A 256 1.53 15.52 9.00
C CYS A 256 0.25 16.26 8.57
N GLY A 257 -0.73 16.46 9.46
CA GLY A 257 -1.94 17.24 9.19
C GLY A 257 -3.23 16.43 9.20
N LEU A 258 -3.16 15.09 9.29
CA LEU A 258 -4.35 14.22 9.26
C LEU A 258 -5.38 14.62 10.32
N LYS A 259 -4.93 15.03 11.52
CA LYS A 259 -5.84 15.44 12.62
C LYS A 259 -6.78 16.58 12.22
N LYS A 260 -6.33 17.50 11.36
CA LYS A 260 -7.11 18.66 10.92
C LYS A 260 -8.08 18.29 9.79
N ILE A 261 -7.68 17.35 8.94
CA ILE A 261 -8.45 16.94 7.76
C ILE A 261 -9.61 16.01 8.16
N LEU A 262 -9.42 15.10 9.13
CA LEU A 262 -10.43 14.10 9.51
C LEU A 262 -11.85 14.69 9.73
N PRO A 263 -12.04 15.81 10.45
CA PRO A 263 -13.38 16.41 10.62
C PRO A 263 -13.98 17.06 9.36
N GLU A 264 -13.16 17.36 8.35
CA GLU A 264 -13.56 18.08 7.13
C GLU A 264 -13.89 17.13 5.97
N LEU A 265 -13.58 15.83 6.13
CA LEU A 265 -13.85 14.83 5.10
C LEU A 265 -15.34 14.63 4.91
N LYS A 266 -15.80 14.79 3.66
CA LYS A 266 -17.17 14.45 3.27
C LYS A 266 -17.28 12.93 3.12
N GLU A 267 -18.05 12.34 4.01
CA GLU A 267 -18.27 10.90 4.06
C GLU A 267 -19.01 10.42 2.80
N THR A 268 -18.30 9.69 1.93
CA THR A 268 -18.91 8.70 1.05
C THR A 268 -19.06 7.40 1.84
N GLU A 269 -19.92 6.48 1.40
CA GLU A 269 -20.08 5.18 2.08
C GLU A 269 -18.73 4.44 2.21
N GLU A 270 -17.92 4.42 1.16
CA GLU A 270 -16.60 3.77 1.18
C GLU A 270 -15.61 4.47 2.12
N LEU A 271 -15.60 5.80 2.14
CA LEU A 271 -14.68 6.56 3.00
C LEU A 271 -15.10 6.47 4.48
N ASP A 272 -16.40 6.54 4.77
CA ASP A 272 -16.94 6.37 6.14
C ASP A 272 -16.50 5.03 6.73
N ILE A 273 -16.58 3.97 5.94
CA ILE A 273 -16.10 2.65 6.33
C ILE A 273 -14.60 2.69 6.68
N GLN A 274 -13.76 3.34 5.87
CA GLN A 274 -12.32 3.47 6.16
C GLN A 274 -12.03 4.31 7.42
N LEU A 275 -12.83 5.34 7.68
CA LEU A 275 -12.71 6.18 8.86
C LEU A 275 -13.13 5.42 10.14
N LYS A 276 -14.17 4.58 10.05
CA LYS A 276 -14.58 3.69 11.15
C LYS A 276 -13.46 2.74 11.54
N VAL A 277 -12.85 2.05 10.58
CA VAL A 277 -11.69 1.16 10.82
C VAL A 277 -10.57 1.87 11.57
N PHE A 278 -10.22 3.07 11.11
CA PHE A 278 -9.16 3.85 11.73
C PHE A 278 -9.48 4.21 13.18
N ASN A 279 -10.72 4.62 13.45
CA ASN A 279 -11.17 5.01 14.78
C ASN A 279 -11.31 3.82 15.72
N GLU A 280 -11.86 2.70 15.25
CA GLU A 280 -11.98 1.46 16.02
C GLU A 280 -10.60 0.93 16.40
N ASN A 281 -9.67 0.84 15.44
CA ASN A 281 -8.31 0.38 15.70
C ASN A 281 -7.55 1.33 16.64
N LYS A 282 -7.79 2.64 16.55
CA LYS A 282 -7.24 3.62 17.51
C LYS A 282 -7.77 3.40 18.92
N GLU A 283 -9.06 3.09 19.08
CA GLU A 283 -9.66 2.80 20.38
C GLU A 283 -9.12 1.49 20.96
N GLU A 284 -8.97 0.45 20.14
CA GLU A 284 -8.32 -0.81 20.53
C GLU A 284 -6.90 -0.59 21.05
N ASP A 285 -6.08 0.20 20.34
CA ASP A 285 -4.74 0.57 20.79
C ASP A 285 -4.76 1.34 22.12
N SER A 286 -5.77 2.19 22.35
CA SER A 286 -5.94 2.94 23.59
C SER A 286 -6.28 2.01 24.77
N ILE A 287 -7.13 1.02 24.54
CA ILE A 287 -7.48 -0.01 25.53
C ILE A 287 -6.27 -0.87 25.86
N GLU A 288 -5.54 -1.35 24.84
CA GLU A 288 -4.32 -2.15 25.03
C GLU A 288 -3.26 -1.36 25.83
N LEU A 289 -3.06 -0.09 25.51
CA LEU A 289 -2.16 0.79 26.25
C LEU A 289 -2.61 0.98 27.70
N SER A 290 -3.91 1.14 27.96
CA SER A 290 -4.46 1.25 29.31
C SER A 290 -4.18 -0.01 30.13
N HIS A 291 -4.39 -1.20 29.55
CA HIS A 291 -4.07 -2.46 30.23
C HIS A 291 -2.58 -2.56 30.57
N ARG A 292 -1.67 -2.23 29.63
CA ARG A 292 -0.22 -2.18 29.90
C ARG A 292 0.11 -1.22 31.05
N LEU A 293 -0.56 -0.08 31.13
CA LEU A 293 -0.35 0.89 32.22
C LEU A 293 -0.83 0.36 33.57
N ASP A 294 -1.94 -0.35 33.60
CA ASP A 294 -2.47 -0.94 34.84
C ASP A 294 -1.62 -2.11 35.33
N ASP A 295 -1.11 -2.94 34.42
CA ASP A 295 -0.13 -3.99 34.74
C ASP A 295 1.14 -3.39 35.36
N ILE A 296 1.70 -2.34 34.75
CA ILE A 296 2.85 -1.60 35.30
C ILE A 296 2.52 -1.03 36.69
N ARG A 297 1.33 -0.48 36.89
CA ARG A 297 0.92 0.07 38.19
C ARG A 297 0.86 -1.01 39.27
N ALA A 298 0.33 -2.19 38.94
CA ALA A 298 0.26 -3.33 39.85
C ALA A 298 1.66 -3.83 40.22
N GLU A 299 2.59 -3.91 39.26
CA GLU A 299 3.98 -4.30 39.53
C GLU A 299 4.73 -3.25 40.36
N MET A 300 4.41 -1.96 40.17
CA MET A 300 5.03 -0.84 40.89
C MET A 300 4.42 -0.54 42.27
N GLU A 301 3.49 -1.37 42.77
CA GLU A 301 2.85 -1.18 44.08
C GLU A 301 3.82 -1.42 45.26
N TYR A 302 5.02 -1.96 45.00
CA TYR A 302 6.10 -2.05 45.98
C TYR A 302 7.00 -0.79 45.99
N PRO A 303 7.11 -0.05 47.12
CA PRO A 303 7.78 1.26 47.20
C PRO A 303 9.23 1.32 46.69
N PHE A 304 9.98 0.22 46.76
CA PHE A 304 11.38 0.16 46.35
C PHE A 304 11.59 0.15 44.82
N TYR A 305 10.64 -0.39 44.04
CA TYR A 305 10.79 -0.53 42.59
C TYR A 305 10.45 0.76 41.83
N ARG A 306 9.53 1.57 42.38
CA ARG A 306 9.04 2.81 41.75
C ARG A 306 10.14 3.88 41.59
N CYS A 307 11.02 4.01 42.59
CA CYS A 307 12.16 4.94 42.49
C CYS A 307 13.22 4.45 41.50
N LEU A 308 13.50 3.14 41.46
CA LEU A 308 14.54 2.57 40.61
C LEU A 308 14.15 2.61 39.12
N ALA A 309 12.90 2.27 38.78
CA ALA A 309 12.40 2.31 37.41
C ALA A 309 12.36 3.75 36.84
N CYS A 310 11.84 4.72 37.60
CA CYS A 310 11.84 6.12 37.18
C CYS A 310 13.25 6.72 37.09
N ALA A 311 14.19 6.32 37.96
CA ALA A 311 15.59 6.75 37.89
C ALA A 311 16.28 6.20 36.63
N CYS A 312 16.16 4.90 36.35
CA CYS A 312 16.75 4.28 35.17
C CYS A 312 16.18 4.84 33.85
N SER A 313 14.86 5.06 33.75
CA SER A 313 14.25 5.67 32.55
C SER A 313 14.69 7.12 32.32
N ARG A 314 14.98 7.88 33.38
CA ARG A 314 15.49 9.26 33.27
C ARG A 314 16.99 9.32 32.98
N GLU A 315 17.77 8.36 33.47
CA GLU A 315 19.21 8.30 33.18
C GLU A 315 19.51 7.93 31.72
N GLY A 316 18.64 7.15 31.08
CA GLY A 316 18.71 6.89 29.63
C GLY A 316 18.17 8.03 28.76
N ALA A 317 17.23 8.83 29.27
CA ALA A 317 16.66 9.97 28.58
C ALA A 317 17.33 11.28 29.04
N ARG A 318 18.43 11.68 28.38
CA ARG A 318 18.84 13.10 28.39
C ARG A 318 17.75 13.92 27.69
N CYS A 319 16.67 14.22 28.41
CA CYS A 319 15.84 15.39 28.13
C CYS A 319 16.74 16.61 28.36
N GLY A 320 17.37 17.08 27.29
CA GLY A 320 18.19 18.28 27.29
C GLY A 320 17.33 19.52 27.49
N SER A 321 17.03 19.85 28.74
CA SER A 321 16.65 21.20 29.12
C SER A 321 17.95 21.98 29.40
N ARG A 322 18.48 22.65 28.37
CA ARG A 322 19.37 23.80 28.61
C ARG A 322 18.53 24.90 29.25
N VAL A 323 19.16 25.52 30.25
CA VAL A 323 18.77 26.64 31.11
C VAL A 323 17.97 27.71 30.38
#